data_AF-A0A1Q5Q2G5-F1
#
_entry.id   AF-A0A1Q5Q2G5-F1
#
_cell.length_a   1.000
_cell.length_b   1.000
_cell.length_c   1.000
_cell.angle_alpha   90.00
_cell.angle_beta   90.00
_cell.angle_gamma   90.00
#
_symmetry.space_group_name_H-M   'P 1'
#
loop_
_entity.id
_entity.type
_entity.pdbx_description
1 polymer ?
#
loop_
_entity_poly.entity_id
_entity_poly.type
_entity_poly.pdbx_seq_one_letter_code
_entity_poly.pdbx_strand_id
1 'polypeptide(L)' 'MLKYSGDSAFVDVLYRGTAKGKTHYISMVYNLIWQDGGWKLNVTNPKQPIDGAEIADTSGYIPWQSN' A
#
# COMPACT_ATOMS: atom_id res chain seq x y z
N MET A 1 -0.94 29.64 -12.01
CA MET A 1 -0.07 28.87 -11.09
C MET A 1 -0.71 27.50 -10.90
N LEU A 2 -0.12 26.44 -11.44
CA LEU A 2 -0.62 25.08 -11.28
C LEU A 2 -0.27 24.62 -9.85
N LYS A 3 -1.24 24.67 -8.93
CA LYS A 3 -1.05 24.19 -7.57
C LYS A 3 -1.58 22.77 -7.49
N TYR A 4 -0.69 21.80 -7.70
CA TYR A 4 -0.92 20.42 -7.31
C TYR A 4 -0.69 20.32 -5.80
N SER A 5 -1.74 20.17 -5.00
CA SER A 5 -1.64 19.96 -3.55
C SER A 5 -1.75 18.46 -3.25
N GLY A 6 -0.78 17.70 -3.76
CA GLY A 6 -0.66 16.25 -3.51
C GLY A 6 -0.37 15.95 -2.04
N ASP A 7 -1.31 16.30 -1.17
CA ASP A 7 -1.17 16.23 0.28
C ASP A 7 -1.60 14.85 0.79
N SER A 8 -2.30 14.08 -0.04
CA SER A 8 -2.69 12.69 0.24
C SER A 8 -2.63 11.81 -1.00
N ALA A 9 -2.43 10.51 -0.80
CA ALA A 9 -2.45 9.48 -1.83
C ALA A 9 -2.97 8.15 -1.27
N PHE A 10 -3.61 7.34 -2.10
CA PHE A 10 -3.92 5.94 -1.80
C PHE A 10 -3.09 5.05 -2.71
N VAL A 11 -2.32 4.14 -2.12
CA VAL A 11 -1.44 3.22 -2.85
C VAL A 11 -1.83 1.79 -2.51
N ASP A 12 -2.29 1.04 -3.49
CA ASP A 12 -2.55 -0.40 -3.35
C ASP A 12 -1.27 -1.18 -3.70
N VAL A 13 -0.82 -1.99 -2.74
CA VAL A 13 0.39 -2.80 -2.85
C VAL A 13 0.02 -4.26 -2.62
N LEU A 14 0.40 -5.12 -3.56
CA LEU A 14 0.38 -6.56 -3.36
C LEU A 14 1.63 -7.00 -2.61
N TYR A 15 1.43 -7.68 -1.49
CA TYR A 15 2.45 -8.44 -0.79
C TYR A 15 2.31 -9.94 -1.06
N ARG A 16 3.42 -10.56 -1.45
CA ARG A 16 3.54 -12.02 -1.55
C ARG A 16 4.42 -12.52 -0.41
N GLY A 17 3.85 -13.32 0.49
CA GLY A 17 4.56 -13.93 1.61
C GLY A 17 4.40 -15.45 1.65
N THR A 18 5.28 -16.14 2.36
CA THR A 18 5.15 -17.58 2.63
C THR A 18 4.99 -17.81 4.12
N ALA A 19 3.90 -18.47 4.53
CA ALA A 19 3.64 -18.84 5.91
C ALA A 19 3.09 -20.27 5.98
N LYS A 20 3.53 -21.06 6.97
CA LYS A 20 3.09 -22.46 7.15
C LYS A 20 3.20 -23.31 5.85
N GLY A 21 4.21 -23.05 5.03
CA GLY A 21 4.44 -23.74 3.76
C GLY A 21 3.49 -23.35 2.61
N LYS A 22 2.62 -22.35 2.80
CA LYS A 22 1.73 -21.82 1.77
C LYS A 22 2.14 -20.41 1.37
N THR A 23 2.04 -20.11 0.08
CA THR A 23 2.15 -18.73 -0.42
C THR A 23 0.82 -18.03 -0.19
N HIS A 24 0.88 -16.81 0.35
CA HIS A 24 -0.25 -15.94 0.55
C HIS A 24 -0.04 -14.66 -0.25
N TYR A 25 -1.12 -14.15 -0.85
CA TYR A 25 -1.15 -12.86 -1.52
C TYR A 25 -2.07 -11.94 -0.73
N ILE A 26 -1.57 -10.77 -0.37
CA ILE A 26 -2.32 -9.79 0.43
C ILE A 26 -2.28 -8.47 -0.32
N SER A 27 -3.44 -7.93 -0.68
CA SER A 27 -3.58 -6.54 -1.11
C SER A 27 -3.61 -5.66 0.13
N MET A 28 -2.84 -4.57 0.11
CA MET A 28 -2.77 -3.58 1.19
C MET A 28 -2.91 -2.18 0.62
N VAL A 29 -3.90 -1.43 1.10
CA VAL A 29 -4.12 -0.04 0.72
C VAL A 29 -3.48 0.88 1.76
N TYR A 30 -2.44 1.59 1.34
CA TYR A 30 -1.76 2.59 2.13
C TYR A 30 -2.37 3.97 1.89
N ASN A 31 -2.99 4.53 2.93
CA ASN A 31 -3.39 5.95 2.96
C ASN A 31 -2.16 6.77 3.36
N LEU A 32 -1.62 7.55 2.43
CA LEU A 32 -0.41 8.33 2.62
C LEU A 32 -0.74 9.82 2.68
N ILE A 33 0.00 10.55 3.52
CA ILE A 33 -0.04 12.01 3.59
C ILE A 33 1.37 12.57 3.40
N TRP A 34 1.48 13.69 2.68
CA TRP A 34 2.76 14.37 2.50
C TRP A 34 3.06 15.22 3.73
N GLN A 35 4.13 14.89 4.46
CA GLN A 35 4.57 15.60 5.65
C GLN A 35 6.10 15.68 5.68
N ASP A 36 6.63 16.86 6.00
CA ASP A 36 8.06 17.11 6.18
C ASP A 36 8.93 16.62 5.00
N GLY A 37 8.44 16.77 3.77
CA GLY A 37 9.16 16.40 2.56
C GLY A 37 9.11 14.92 2.20
N GLY A 38 8.20 14.13 2.79
CA GLY A 38 8.00 12.73 2.42
C GLY A 38 6.57 12.24 2.62
N TRP A 39 6.26 11.11 1.98
CA TRP A 39 5.01 10.38 2.20
C TRP A 39 5.09 9.59 3.51
N LYS A 40 4.10 9.79 4.39
CA LYS A 40 3.95 9.05 5.65
C LYS A 40 2.61 8.32 5.66
N LEU A 41 2.56 7.18 6.35
CA LEU A 41 1.29 6.47 6.56
C LEU A 41 0.37 7.30 7.47
N ASN A 42 -0.83 7.57 6.98
CA ASN A 42 -1.89 8.22 7.72
C ASN A 42 -2.65 7.20 8.58
N VAL A 43 -2.17 6.97 9.80
CA VAL A 43 -2.78 6.02 10.73
C VAL A 43 -3.93 6.69 11.49
N THR A 44 -5.17 6.39 11.09
CA THR A 44 -6.38 6.86 11.78
C THR A 44 -6.84 5.90 12.88
N ASN A 45 -6.55 4.60 12.74
CA ASN A 45 -6.82 3.57 13.73
C ASN A 45 -5.53 2.79 14.06
N PRO A 46 -4.92 2.97 15.24
CA PRO A 46 -3.70 2.25 15.62
C PRO A 46 -3.83 0.73 15.67
N LYS A 47 -5.05 0.19 15.86
CA LYS A 47 -5.31 -1.26 15.87
C LYS A 47 -5.39 -1.86 14.47
N GLN A 48 -5.62 -1.03 13.45
CA GLN A 48 -5.72 -1.41 12.04
C GLN A 48 -5.09 -0.27 11.21
N PRO A 49 -3.74 -0.19 11.20
CA PRO A 49 -3.06 0.92 10.57
C PRO A 49 -3.10 0.88 9.03
N ILE A 50 -3.43 -0.28 8.46
CA ILE A 50 -3.47 -0.55 7.03
C ILE A 50 -4.71 -1.41 6.77
N ASP A 51 -5.44 -1.09 5.70
CA ASP A 51 -6.53 -1.93 5.20
C ASP A 51 -5.94 -3.00 4.28
N GLY A 52 -6.15 -4.27 4.65
CA GLY A 52 -5.61 -5.40 3.91
C GLY A 52 -6.61 -6.54 3.72
N ALA A 53 -6.49 -7.24 2.60
CA ALA A 53 -7.30 -8.40 2.27
C ALA A 53 -6.46 -9.48 1.58
N GLU A 54 -6.71 -10.74 1.91
CA GLU A 54 -6.12 -11.88 1.20
C GLU A 54 -6.80 -12.03 -0.17
N ILE A 55 -5.98 -12.24 -1.21
CA ILE A 55 -6.43 -12.39 -2.60
C ILE A 55 -5.89 -13.70 -3.20
N ALA A 56 -6.52 -14.18 -4.28
CA ALA A 56 -6.21 -15.49 -4.84
C ALA A 56 -4.89 -15.52 -5.63
N ASP A 57 -4.56 -14.44 -6.33
CA ASP A 57 -3.40 -14.33 -7.21
C ASP A 57 -2.97 -12.87 -7.42
N THR A 58 -2.02 -12.64 -8.32
CA THR A 58 -1.43 -11.32 -8.60
C THR A 58 -2.03 -10.62 -9.82
N SER A 59 -3.14 -11.11 -10.37
CA SER A 59 -3.76 -10.55 -11.57
C SER A 59 -4.14 -9.10 -11.34
N GLY A 60 -3.82 -8.22 -12.29
CA GLY A 60 -4.07 -6.78 -12.19
C GLY A 60 -2.97 -5.97 -11.50
N TYR A 61 -2.02 -6.62 -10.83
CA TYR A 61 -0.84 -5.95 -10.28
C TYR A 61 0.33 -5.97 -11.25
N ILE A 62 1.03 -4.84 -11.33
CA ILE A 62 2.29 -4.73 -12.06
C ILE A 62 3.43 -4.88 -11.05
N PRO A 63 4.36 -5.84 -11.25
CA PRO A 63 5.53 -5.95 -10.39
C PRO A 63 6.33 -4.65 -10.41
N TRP A 64 6.64 -4.11 -9.22
CA TRP A 64 7.55 -2.98 -9.12
C TRP A 64 8.93 -3.42 -9.59
N GLN A 65 9.44 -2.80 -10.65
CA GLN A 65 10.81 -3.00 -11.12
C GLN A 65 11.64 -1.79 -10.71
N SER A 66 12.78 -2.02 -10.04
CA SER A 66 13.84 -1.02 -9.98
C SER A 66 14.57 -1.06 -11.31
N ASN A 67 14.56 0.06 -12.04
CA ASN A 67 15.45 0.25 -13.19
C ASN A 67 16.91 0.18 -12.77
#